data_AF-A0A7X8DGG5-F1
#
_entry.id   AF-A0A7X8DGG5-F1
#
_cell.length_a   1.000
_cell.length_b   1.000
_cell.length_c   1.000
_cell.angle_alpha   90.00
_cell.angle_beta   90.00
_cell.angle_gamma   90.00
#
_symmetry.space_group_name_H-M   'P 1'
#
loop_
_entity.id
_entity.type
_entity.pdbx_description
1 polymer ?
#
loop_
_entity_poly.entity_id
_entity_poly.type
_entity_poly.pdbx_seq_one_letter_code
_entity_poly.pdbx_strand_id
1 'polypeptide(L)'
;MAVKVTWTRAPSCMDQEVACKTRVRVTVTNTEKTAVKICELGARYPRRNRVGIITLETWEVVLEPKTEASAYLDIHQMRSLPRYDIIFAKSDNGRKYYPDVPFFSRIKRFLWWQLGFCPGEN
;
A
#
# COMPACT_ATOMS: atom_id res chain seq x y z
N MET A 1 12.94 -9.11 -4.85
CA MET A 1 11.46 -9.07 -5.01
C MET A 1 11.18 -8.62 -6.42
N ALA A 2 10.15 -9.15 -7.08
CA ALA A 2 9.88 -8.88 -8.49
C ALA A 2 9.52 -7.41 -8.77
N VAL A 3 8.62 -6.91 -7.94
CA VAL A 3 8.02 -5.59 -8.03
C VAL A 3 8.27 -4.88 -6.71
N LYS A 4 8.78 -3.67 -6.79
CA LYS A 4 8.99 -2.78 -5.65
C LYS A 4 7.84 -1.80 -5.57
N VAL A 5 7.23 -1.68 -4.40
CA VAL A 5 6.17 -0.70 -4.13
C VAL A 5 6.73 0.34 -3.17
N THR A 6 6.64 1.60 -3.53
CA THR A 6 6.91 2.72 -2.64
C THR A 6 5.69 3.62 -2.61
N TRP A 7 5.59 4.46 -1.59
CA TRP A 7 4.50 5.40 -1.51
C TRP A 7 4.97 6.66 -0.78
N THR A 8 4.31 7.77 -1.07
CA THR A 8 4.53 9.04 -0.40
C THR A 8 3.17 9.69 -0.13
N ARG A 9 3.05 10.43 0.98
CA ARG A 9 1.87 11.29 1.17
C ARG A 9 1.89 12.35 0.08
N ALA A 10 0.80 12.48 -0.67
CA ALA A 10 0.63 13.67 -1.48
C ALA A 10 0.41 14.86 -0.52
N PRO A 11 0.83 16.08 -0.87
CA PRO A 11 0.53 17.26 -0.06
C PRO A 11 -1.00 17.33 0.15
N SER A 12 -1.44 17.17 1.41
CA SER A 12 -2.85 17.12 1.76
C SER A 12 -3.45 18.52 1.81
N CYS A 13 -4.70 18.63 1.38
CA CYS A 13 -5.57 19.78 1.48
C CYS A 13 -5.42 20.54 2.81
N MET A 14 -5.25 21.86 2.73
CA MET A 14 -5.09 22.76 3.89
C MET A 14 -6.41 23.11 4.60
N ASP A 15 -7.56 22.58 4.16
CA ASP A 15 -8.86 22.91 4.77
C ASP A 15 -9.30 21.85 5.79
N GLN A 16 -9.36 22.27 7.05
CA GLN A 16 -9.59 21.44 8.24
C GLN A 16 -11.07 21.12 8.54
N GLU A 17 -12.02 21.55 7.70
CA GLU A 17 -13.46 21.45 8.02
C GLU A 17 -14.16 20.19 7.48
N VAL A 18 -13.51 19.39 6.63
CA VAL A 18 -14.08 18.16 6.05
C VAL A 18 -13.20 16.96 6.42
N ALA A 19 -13.79 15.78 6.61
CA ALA A 19 -13.07 14.53 6.80
C ALA A 19 -12.00 14.34 5.70
N CYS A 20 -10.76 14.72 6.01
CA CYS A 20 -9.71 14.90 5.01
C CYS A 20 -9.26 13.53 4.49
N LYS A 21 -9.63 13.20 3.25
CA LYS A 21 -9.12 12.01 2.56
C LYS A 21 -7.61 12.19 2.40
N THR A 22 -6.83 11.25 2.94
CA THR A 22 -5.38 11.28 2.74
C THR A 22 -5.07 10.72 1.36
N ARG A 23 -4.69 11.60 0.44
CA ARG A 23 -4.21 11.19 -0.88
C ARG A 23 -2.76 10.71 -0.78
N VAL A 24 -2.49 9.49 -1.24
CA VAL A 24 -1.14 8.93 -1.29
C VAL A 24 -0.75 8.67 -2.73
N ARG A 25 0.49 9.00 -3.10
CA ARG A 25 1.07 8.57 -4.36
C ARG A 25 1.72 7.21 -4.13
N VAL A 26 1.31 6.20 -4.88
CA VAL A 26 1.92 4.87 -4.89
C VAL A 26 2.73 4.73 -6.16
N THR A 27 4.00 4.39 -6.02
CA THR A 27 4.90 4.12 -7.14
C THR A 27 5.21 2.63 -7.15
N VAL A 28 5.04 2.01 -8.30
CA VAL A 28 5.32 0.60 -8.52
C VAL A 28 6.40 0.49 -9.58
N THR A 29 7.53 -0.11 -9.20
CA THR A 29 8.70 -0.28 -10.05
C THR A 29 8.90 -1.77 -10.34
N ASN A 30 8.94 -2.14 -11.62
CA ASN A 30 9.31 -3.48 -12.03
C ASN A 30 10.85 -3.61 -11.97
N THR A 31 11.35 -4.53 -11.14
CA THR A 31 12.80 -4.76 -10.99
C THR A 31 13.28 -6.00 -11.72
N GLU A 32 12.39 -6.73 -12.39
CA GLU A 32 12.71 -7.93 -13.15
C GLU A 32 13.13 -7.62 -14.60
N LYS A 33 13.56 -8.68 -15.29
CA LYS A 33 13.88 -8.67 -16.72
C LYS A 33 12.65 -8.95 -17.60
N THR A 34 11.51 -9.27 -17.01
CA THR A 34 10.25 -9.61 -17.67
C THR A 34 9.19 -8.56 -17.36
N ALA A 35 8.30 -8.28 -18.32
CA ALA A 35 7.17 -7.39 -18.09
C ALA A 35 6.23 -7.95 -17.02
N VAL A 36 5.65 -7.07 -16.21
CA VAL A 36 4.68 -7.43 -15.16
C VAL A 36 3.43 -6.59 -15.31
N LYS A 37 2.27 -7.23 -15.42
CA LYS A 37 0.99 -6.55 -15.40
C LYS A 37 0.52 -6.38 -13.97
N ILE A 38 0.35 -5.12 -13.55
CA ILE A 38 -0.39 -4.76 -12.34
C ILE A 38 -1.85 -4.57 -12.75
N CYS A 39 -2.76 -5.08 -11.92
CA CYS A 39 -4.21 -5.02 -12.17
C CYS A 39 -4.94 -4.23 -11.09
N GLU A 40 -4.45 -4.25 -9.85
CA GLU A 40 -5.10 -3.57 -8.74
C GLU A 40 -4.07 -2.87 -7.85
N LEU A 41 -4.44 -1.69 -7.37
CA LEU A 41 -3.83 -1.04 -6.23
C LEU A 41 -4.84 -0.95 -5.10
N GLY A 42 -4.37 -1.02 -3.87
CA GLY A 42 -5.27 -0.82 -2.74
C GLY A 42 -4.59 -0.75 -1.40
N ALA A 43 -5.42 -0.65 -0.37
CA ALA A 43 -5.01 -0.63 1.03
C ALA A 43 -5.64 -1.79 1.80
N ARG A 44 -4.82 -2.49 2.60
CA ARG A 44 -5.22 -3.60 3.46
C ARG A 44 -5.04 -3.22 4.92
N TYR A 45 -6.15 -3.24 5.64
CA TYR A 45 -6.21 -2.87 7.05
C TYR A 45 -6.07 -4.07 7.99
N PRO A 46 -5.61 -3.86 9.24
CA PRO A 46 -5.59 -4.91 10.25
C PRO A 46 -6.99 -5.48 10.50
N ARG A 47 -7.09 -6.80 10.67
CA ARG A 47 -8.38 -7.49 10.91
C ARG A 47 -9.14 -6.95 12.12
N ARG A 48 -8.41 -6.59 13.18
CA ARG A 48 -8.99 -6.12 14.45
C ARG A 48 -9.70 -4.77 14.33
N ASN A 49 -9.32 -3.92 13.38
CA ASN A 49 -9.94 -2.59 13.25
C ASN A 49 -11.40 -2.67 12.80
N ARG A 50 -11.91 -3.86 12.42
CA ARG A 50 -13.28 -4.10 11.92
C ARG A 50 -13.71 -3.16 10.79
N VAL A 51 -12.75 -2.46 10.20
CA VAL A 51 -13.02 -1.67 9.02
C VAL A 51 -13.05 -2.66 7.88
N GLY A 52 -14.24 -2.92 7.36
CA GLY A 52 -14.37 -3.52 6.05
C GLY A 52 -13.73 -2.54 5.08
N ILE A 53 -12.48 -2.76 4.68
CA ILE A 53 -11.85 -1.90 3.69
C ILE A 53 -11.30 -2.76 2.59
N ILE A 54 -11.72 -2.45 1.36
CA ILE A 54 -10.78 -2.42 0.26
C ILE A 54 -11.19 -1.29 -0.71
N THR A 55 -10.55 -0.13 -0.62
CA THR A 55 -10.47 0.76 -1.79
C THR A 55 -9.56 0.03 -2.78
N LEU A 56 -10.15 -0.75 -3.66
CA LEU A 56 -9.50 -1.36 -4.81
C LEU A 56 -9.65 -0.37 -5.95
N GLU A 57 -8.54 0.19 -6.39
CA GLU A 57 -8.52 0.90 -7.66
C GLU A 57 -8.02 -0.07 -8.72
N THR A 58 -8.84 -0.24 -9.76
CA THR A 58 -8.43 -1.02 -10.93
C THR A 58 -7.34 -0.23 -11.63
N TRP A 59 -6.16 -0.81 -11.75
CA TRP A 59 -4.98 -0.16 -12.29
C TRP A 59 -4.32 -1.12 -13.26
N GLU A 60 -4.84 -1.18 -14.49
CA GLU A 60 -4.38 -2.09 -15.55
C GLU A 60 -3.14 -1.53 -16.26
N VAL A 61 -1.99 -1.62 -15.59
CA VAL A 61 -0.71 -1.11 -16.13
C VAL A 61 0.25 -2.27 -16.38
N VAL A 62 0.77 -2.35 -17.60
CA VAL A 62 1.88 -3.25 -17.93
C VAL A 62 3.18 -2.49 -17.72
N LEU A 63 4.01 -2.99 -16.80
CA LEU A 63 5.31 -2.43 -16.50
C LEU A 63 6.39 -3.24 -17.23
N GLU A 64 7.03 -2.61 -18.21
CA GLU A 64 8.23 -3.14 -18.86
C GLU A 64 9.40 -3.30 -17.86
N PRO A 65 10.41 -4.12 -18.17
CA PRO A 65 11.59 -4.30 -17.31
C PRO A 65 12.22 -2.96 -16.90
N LYS A 66 12.50 -2.79 -15.61
CA LYS A 66 13.10 -1.57 -15.02
C LYS A 66 12.28 -0.28 -15.17
N THR A 67 11.00 -0.38 -15.54
CA THR A 67 10.11 0.78 -15.59
C THR A 67 9.32 0.94 -14.31
N GLU A 68 8.81 2.14 -14.08
CA GLU A 68 7.92 2.46 -12.98
C GLU A 68 6.69 3.21 -13.43
N ALA A 69 5.59 3.02 -12.71
CA ALA A 69 4.39 3.82 -12.84
C ALA A 69 3.94 4.31 -11.47
N SER A 70 3.28 5.47 -11.44
CA SER A 70 2.70 6.03 -10.24
C SER A 70 1.19 6.21 -10.40
N ALA A 71 0.45 6.00 -9.31
CA ALA A 71 -0.96 6.34 -9.21
C ALA A 71 -1.27 6.98 -7.86
N TYR A 72 -2.41 7.63 -7.77
CA TYR A 72 -2.86 8.26 -6.53
C TYR A 72 -4.02 7.45 -5.94
N LEU A 73 -3.91 7.07 -4.68
CA LEU A 73 -5.01 6.44 -3.93
C LEU A 73 -5.53 7.40 -2.87
N ASP A 74 -6.85 7.52 -2.77
CA ASP A 74 -7.50 8.27 -1.70
C ASP A 74 -7.85 7.35 -0.53
N ILE A 75 -7.25 7.62 0.63
CA ILE A 75 -7.40 6.81 1.84
C ILE A 75 -8.18 7.62 2.88
N HIS A 76 -9.39 7.15 3.19
CA HIS A 76 -10.33 7.85 4.08
C HIS A 76 -10.03 7.67 5.57
N GLN A 77 -9.31 6.62 5.97
CA GLN A 77 -9.04 6.31 7.37
C GLN A 77 -7.56 6.00 7.56
N MET A 78 -6.73 7.03 7.73
CA MET A 78 -5.31 6.89 8.12
C MET A 78 -5.08 7.09 9.64
N ARG A 79 -6.08 7.59 10.37
CA ARG A 79 -5.95 7.92 11.80
C ARG A 79 -5.56 6.66 12.58
N SER A 80 -4.57 6.79 13.47
CA SER A 80 -4.00 5.73 14.33
C SER A 80 -3.36 4.51 13.64
N LEU A 81 -2.94 4.60 12.37
CA LEU A 81 -2.10 3.56 11.76
C LEU A 81 -0.62 3.98 11.86
N PRO A 82 0.15 3.41 12.80
CA PRO A 82 1.54 3.82 13.02
C PRO A 82 2.48 3.37 11.90
N ARG A 83 2.03 2.48 11.01
CA ARG A 83 2.89 1.86 9.99
C ARG A 83 2.22 1.79 8.63
N TYR A 84 2.93 2.35 7.67
CA TYR A 84 2.53 2.54 6.27
C TYR A 84 2.71 1.30 5.39
N ASP A 85 2.32 0.16 5.95
CA ASP A 85 2.46 -1.14 5.31
C ASP A 85 1.13 -1.63 4.73
N ILE A 86 0.08 -0.81 4.76
CA ILE A 86 -1.25 -1.19 4.29
C ILE A 86 -1.36 -1.20 2.76
N ILE A 87 -0.54 -0.43 2.06
CA ILE A 87 -0.62 -0.26 0.61
C ILE A 87 -0.11 -1.52 -0.08
N PHE A 88 -0.78 -1.95 -1.15
CA PHE A 88 -0.32 -3.05 -1.99
C PHE A 88 -0.62 -2.83 -3.46
N ALA A 89 0.19 -3.49 -4.29
CA ALA A 89 -0.08 -3.70 -5.71
C ALA A 89 -0.33 -5.19 -5.96
N LYS A 90 -1.27 -5.53 -6.83
CA LYS A 90 -1.60 -6.90 -7.20
C LYS A 90 -1.40 -7.10 -8.69
N SER A 91 -0.63 -8.12 -9.05
CA SER A 91 -0.46 -8.52 -10.45
C SER A 91 -1.61 -9.39 -10.95
N ASP A 92 -1.67 -9.55 -12.28
CA ASP A 92 -2.61 -10.42 -12.99
C ASP A 92 -2.62 -11.88 -12.50
N ASN A 93 -1.47 -12.42 -12.11
CA ASN A 93 -1.32 -13.75 -11.51
C ASN A 93 -1.82 -13.84 -10.05
N GLY A 94 -2.40 -12.76 -9.50
CA GLY A 94 -2.94 -12.70 -8.15
C GLY A 94 -1.92 -12.42 -7.03
N ARG A 95 -0.63 -12.29 -7.36
CA ARG A 95 0.43 -12.01 -6.36
C ARG A 95 0.33 -10.57 -5.86
N LYS A 96 0.43 -10.40 -4.53
CA LYS A 96 0.41 -9.09 -3.87
C LYS A 96 1.83 -8.65 -3.47
N TYR A 97 2.16 -7.43 -3.82
CA TYR A 97 3.41 -6.76 -3.49
C TYR A 97 3.11 -5.64 -2.52
N TYR A 98 3.88 -5.59 -1.44
CA TYR A 98 3.77 -4.59 -0.39
C TYR A 98 5.06 -3.79 -0.34
N PRO A 99 5.04 -2.56 0.22
CA PRO A 99 6.24 -1.80 0.47
C PRO A 99 7.34 -2.63 1.15
N ASP A 100 8.57 -2.35 0.72
CA ASP A 100 9.74 -3.02 1.27
C ASP A 100 9.91 -2.62 2.73
N VAL A 101 9.86 -3.62 3.60
CA VAL A 101 10.25 -3.52 5.00
C VAL A 101 11.42 -4.47 5.26
N PRO A 102 12.36 -4.09 6.16
CA PRO A 102 13.43 -4.95 6.62
C PRO A 102 12.89 -6.32 7.06
N PHE A 103 13.69 -7.38 6.91
CA PHE A 103 13.25 -8.75 7.15
C PHE A 103 12.59 -8.95 8.53
N PHE A 104 13.20 -8.44 9.60
CA PHE A 104 12.64 -8.49 10.95
C PHE A 104 11.31 -7.71 11.11
N SER A 105 11.10 -6.67 10.29
CA SER A 105 9.87 -5.88 10.27
C SER A 105 8.73 -6.58 9.51
N ARG A 106 9.03 -7.58 8.65
CA ARG A 106 8.00 -8.38 7.96
C ARG A 106 7.16 -9.21 8.92
N ILE A 107 7.79 -9.82 9.93
CA ILE A 107 7.09 -10.61 10.96
C ILE A 107 6.22 -9.69 11.81
N LYS A 108 6.76 -8.53 12.23
CA LYS A 108 5.99 -7.50 12.95
C LYS A 108 4.80 -7.01 12.14
N ARG A 109 4.97 -6.78 10.82
CA ARG A 109 3.89 -6.42 9.90
C ARG A 109 2.81 -7.50 9.81
N PHE A 110 3.21 -8.76 9.70
CA PHE A 110 2.27 -9.87 9.66
C PHE A 110 1.46 -9.96 10.96
N LEU A 111 2.12 -9.91 12.12
CA LEU A 111 1.47 -9.92 13.43
C LEU A 111 0.54 -8.72 13.60
N TRP A 112 0.97 -7.54 13.14
CA TRP A 112 0.15 -6.33 13.16
C TRP A 112 -1.10 -6.48 12.28
N TRP A 113 -1.00 -7.01 11.06
CA TRP A 113 -2.19 -7.25 10.22
C TRP A 113 -3.18 -8.24 10.82
N GLN A 114 -2.69 -9.28 11.49
CA GLN A 114 -3.53 -10.32 12.07
C GLN A 114 -4.16 -9.88 13.40
N LEU A 115 -3.37 -9.26 14.29
CA LEU A 115 -3.73 -9.02 15.68
C LEU A 115 -4.02 -7.55 16.00
N GLY A 116 -3.70 -6.63 15.07
CA GLY A 116 -3.75 -5.19 15.31
C GLY A 116 -2.71 -4.69 16.32
N PHE A 117 -1.75 -5.54 16.72
CA PHE A 117 -0.74 -5.23 17.73
C PHE A 117 0.54 -4.73 17.07
N CYS A 118 0.96 -3.51 17.38
CA CYS A 118 2.27 -2.99 17.00
C CYS A 118 3.20 -3.17 18.20
N PRO A 119 4.12 -4.16 18.21
CA PRO A 119 5.08 -4.25 19.31
C PRO A 119 6.03 -3.04 19.25
N GLY A 120 5.95 -2.17 20.27
CA GLY A 120 6.87 -1.05 20.47
C GLY A 120 6.24 0.35 20.58
N GLU A 121 4.92 0.51 20.60
CA GLU A 121 4.26 1.76 21.00
C GLU A 121 3.54 1.53 22.34
N ASN A 122 4.22 1.87 23.43
CA ASN A 122 3.62 2.31 24.69
C ASN A 122 3.77 3.82 24.77
#